data_AF-A0AAP7DHW5-F1
#
_entry.id   AF-A0AAP7DHW5-F1
#
_cell.length_a   1.000
_cell.length_b   1.000
_cell.length_c   1.000
_cell.angle_alpha   90.00
_cell.angle_beta   90.00
_cell.angle_gamma   90.00
#
_symmetry.space_group_name_H-M   'P 1'
#
loop_
_entity.id
_entity.type
_entity.pdbx_description
1 polymer ?
#
loop_
_entity_poly.entity_id
_entity_poly.type
_entity_poly.pdbx_seq_one_letter_code
_entity_poly.pdbx_strand_id
1 'polypeptide(L)'
;MAERNDEPYHDLNREIDREYTTKEQATNIEQDEQFLRKRLEQLERRGRMSRAHEDHRGFSPGPGAPVPPPPHPMYGTMPPKKSKFVSLFLSFIFPGAGHFYLGLMQRGLLIMMMLALDIVAIVYFTAIDAKVNVPLVVLLGLMLPVIYFFNLFDALQYTERVNHQAMYGGFEPVRQGPLLGLLLLFCGVAMLLLTVDPVWLRWFFTYAGSYAGAALLIGGGIFLLIKESRKRR
;
A
#
# COMPACT_ATOMS: atom_id res chain seq x y z
N MET A 1 -50.77 -70.67 19.42
CA MET A 1 -49.91 -69.48 19.66
C MET A 1 -50.50 -68.36 18.84
N ALA A 2 -51.10 -67.38 19.52
CA ALA A 2 -51.89 -66.33 18.90
C ALA A 2 -50.99 -65.20 18.40
N GLU A 3 -51.11 -64.91 17.11
CA GLU A 3 -50.64 -63.73 16.41
C GLU A 3 -51.75 -62.67 16.52
N ARG A 4 -51.44 -61.45 17.02
CA ARG A 4 -52.21 -60.19 16.82
C ARG A 4 -51.74 -59.01 17.73
N ASN A 5 -51.51 -57.86 17.07
CA ASN A 5 -51.68 -56.45 17.50
C ASN A 5 -50.53 -55.60 18.08
N ASP A 6 -49.48 -55.33 17.29
CA ASP A 6 -48.52 -54.23 17.59
C ASP A 6 -48.34 -53.19 16.44
N GLU A 7 -49.14 -53.22 15.36
CA GLU A 7 -48.91 -52.34 14.19
C GLU A 7 -50.03 -51.30 13.92
N PRO A 8 -50.05 -50.20 14.69
CA PRO A 8 -50.52 -48.92 14.15
C PRO A 8 -49.56 -47.74 14.43
N TYR A 9 -48.62 -47.90 15.37
CA TYR A 9 -47.76 -46.79 15.82
C TYR A 9 -46.54 -46.56 14.90
N HIS A 10 -46.05 -47.61 14.22
CA HIS A 10 -44.86 -47.52 13.39
C HIS A 10 -45.09 -46.85 12.04
N ASP A 11 -46.29 -46.95 11.48
CA ASP A 11 -46.66 -46.31 10.21
C ASP A 11 -47.02 -44.83 10.40
N LEU A 12 -47.65 -44.47 11.53
CA LEU A 12 -47.97 -43.08 11.86
C LEU A 12 -46.69 -42.23 12.00
N ASN A 13 -45.66 -42.73 12.67
CA ASN A 13 -44.37 -42.04 12.79
C ASN A 13 -43.69 -41.86 11.43
N ARG A 14 -43.78 -42.86 10.53
CA ARG A 14 -43.22 -42.77 9.17
C ARG A 14 -43.97 -41.79 8.26
N GLU A 15 -45.23 -41.52 8.53
CA GLU A 15 -46.04 -40.55 7.77
C GLU A 15 -45.81 -39.13 8.28
N ILE A 16 -45.75 -38.98 9.60
CA ILE A 16 -45.30 -37.77 10.31
C ILE A 16 -43.91 -37.35 9.81
N ASP A 17 -42.90 -38.22 9.87
CA ASP A 17 -41.53 -37.90 9.43
C ASP A 17 -41.45 -37.51 7.94
N ARG A 18 -42.25 -38.16 7.08
CA ARG A 18 -42.35 -37.80 5.65
C ARG A 18 -42.99 -36.44 5.45
N GLU A 19 -44.05 -36.12 6.20
CA GLU A 19 -44.71 -34.82 6.14
C GLU A 19 -43.79 -33.69 6.66
N TYR A 20 -43.05 -33.92 7.76
CA TYR A 20 -42.06 -32.97 8.27
C TYR A 20 -40.93 -32.73 7.27
N THR A 21 -40.34 -33.80 6.74
CA THR A 21 -39.27 -33.71 5.73
C THR A 21 -39.74 -32.96 4.49
N THR A 22 -40.99 -33.22 4.05
CA THR A 22 -41.55 -32.58 2.85
C THR A 22 -41.83 -31.09 3.07
N LYS A 23 -42.33 -30.70 4.25
CA LYS A 23 -42.56 -29.29 4.61
C LYS A 23 -41.26 -28.52 4.79
N GLU A 24 -40.26 -29.12 5.42
CA GLU A 24 -38.93 -28.53 5.57
C GLU A 24 -38.25 -28.33 4.21
N GLN A 25 -38.34 -29.34 3.33
CA GLN A 25 -37.79 -29.27 1.99
C GLN A 25 -38.49 -28.24 1.12
N ALA A 26 -39.82 -28.11 1.20
CA ALA A 26 -40.58 -27.05 0.53
C ALA A 26 -40.19 -25.64 1.03
N THR A 27 -40.00 -25.48 2.34
CA THR A 27 -39.61 -24.20 2.96
C THR A 27 -38.20 -23.78 2.51
N ASN A 28 -37.26 -24.73 2.46
CA ASN A 28 -35.90 -24.47 1.99
C ASN A 28 -35.87 -24.07 0.50
N ILE A 29 -36.68 -24.71 -0.34
CA ILE A 29 -36.79 -24.37 -1.77
C ILE A 29 -37.34 -22.94 -1.96
N GLU A 30 -38.35 -22.54 -1.19
CA GLU A 30 -38.87 -21.17 -1.25
C GLU A 30 -37.84 -20.14 -0.78
N GLN A 31 -37.06 -20.46 0.26
CA GLN A 31 -35.97 -19.62 0.74
C GLN A 31 -34.87 -19.46 -0.31
N ASP A 32 -34.50 -20.54 -0.99
CA ASP A 32 -33.50 -20.56 -2.05
C ASP A 32 -33.96 -19.74 -3.27
N GLU A 33 -35.23 -19.88 -3.68
CA GLU A 33 -35.82 -19.06 -4.73
C GLU A 33 -35.79 -17.56 -4.39
N GLN A 34 -36.15 -17.20 -3.16
CA GLN A 34 -36.10 -15.82 -2.71
C GLN A 34 -34.68 -15.27 -2.68
N PHE A 35 -33.71 -16.09 -2.28
CA PHE A 35 -32.30 -15.73 -2.28
C PHE A 35 -31.78 -15.52 -3.72
N LEU A 36 -32.11 -16.43 -4.63
CA LEU A 36 -31.71 -16.36 -6.04
C LEU A 36 -32.30 -15.13 -6.74
N ARG A 37 -33.57 -14.80 -6.48
CA ARG A 37 -34.21 -13.58 -7.00
C ARG A 37 -33.48 -12.32 -6.53
N LYS A 38 -33.18 -12.23 -5.23
CA LYS A 38 -32.39 -11.11 -4.67
C LYS A 38 -31.00 -11.01 -5.31
N ARG A 39 -30.33 -12.15 -5.55
CA ARG A 39 -29.01 -12.20 -6.20
C ARG A 39 -29.07 -11.78 -7.67
N LEU A 40 -30.09 -12.20 -8.41
CA LEU A 40 -30.29 -11.81 -9.81
C LEU A 40 -30.53 -10.31 -9.96
N GLU A 41 -31.36 -9.71 -9.11
CA GLU A 41 -31.55 -8.25 -9.10
C GLU A 41 -30.25 -7.50 -8.79
N GLN A 42 -29.45 -8.01 -7.84
CA GLN A 42 -28.15 -7.41 -7.52
C GLN A 42 -27.19 -7.47 -8.72
N LEU A 43 -27.15 -8.60 -9.43
CA LEU A 43 -26.32 -8.77 -10.61
C LEU A 43 -26.76 -7.87 -11.76
N GLU A 44 -28.07 -7.71 -11.96
CA GLU A 44 -28.59 -6.81 -12.98
C GLU A 44 -28.28 -5.35 -12.66
N ARG A 45 -28.48 -4.92 -11.40
CA ARG A 45 -28.08 -3.57 -10.94
C ARG A 45 -26.59 -3.33 -11.12
N ARG A 46 -25.75 -4.32 -10.80
CA ARG A 46 -24.30 -4.25 -10.98
C ARG A 46 -23.93 -4.16 -12.46
N GLY A 47 -24.58 -4.93 -13.33
CA GLY A 47 -24.38 -4.89 -14.78
C GLY A 47 -24.77 -3.54 -15.40
N ARG A 48 -25.90 -2.96 -14.97
CA ARG A 48 -26.32 -1.61 -15.39
C ARG A 48 -25.33 -0.53 -14.94
N MET A 49 -24.83 -0.61 -13.71
CA MET A 49 -23.79 0.30 -13.21
C MET A 49 -22.48 0.15 -13.99
N SER A 50 -22.05 -1.07 -14.30
CA SER A 50 -20.86 -1.30 -15.13
C SER A 50 -20.99 -0.70 -16.53
N ARG A 51 -22.14 -0.88 -17.19
CA ARG A 51 -22.38 -0.30 -18.53
C ARG A 51 -22.38 1.22 -18.55
N ALA A 52 -23.00 1.86 -17.55
CA ALA A 52 -22.97 3.32 -17.41
C ALA A 52 -21.54 3.86 -17.19
N HIS A 53 -20.66 3.05 -16.60
CA HIS A 53 -19.25 3.42 -16.41
C HIS A 53 -18.39 3.21 -17.67
N GLU A 54 -18.83 2.34 -18.59
CA GLU A 54 -18.14 2.04 -19.85
C GLU A 54 -18.34 3.14 -20.90
N ASP A 55 -19.52 3.74 -20.98
CA ASP A 55 -19.83 4.86 -21.90
C ASP A 55 -18.94 6.09 -21.68
N HIS A 56 -18.30 6.23 -20.52
CA HIS A 56 -17.41 7.35 -20.21
C HIS A 56 -15.93 7.11 -20.53
N ARG A 57 -15.53 5.91 -20.96
CA ARG A 57 -14.13 5.61 -21.32
C ARG A 57 -13.78 5.86 -22.79
N GLY A 58 -14.74 6.22 -23.64
CA GLY A 58 -14.54 6.39 -25.08
C GLY A 58 -14.02 7.76 -25.53
N PHE A 59 -13.97 8.77 -24.66
CA PHE A 59 -13.57 10.12 -25.07
C PHE A 59 -12.05 10.31 -24.96
N SER A 60 -11.32 9.90 -26.00
CA SER A 60 -9.97 10.43 -26.25
C SER A 60 -10.11 11.65 -27.17
N PRO A 61 -9.87 12.88 -26.69
CA PRO A 61 -9.89 14.06 -27.54
C PRO A 61 -8.82 13.89 -28.62
N GLY A 62 -9.21 13.98 -29.89
CA GLY A 62 -8.27 13.94 -31.01
C GLY A 62 -7.22 15.05 -30.89
N PRO A 63 -6.03 14.90 -31.50
CA PRO A 63 -4.99 15.93 -31.48
C PRO A 63 -5.54 17.22 -32.11
N GLY A 64 -5.76 18.26 -31.29
CA GLY A 64 -6.31 19.56 -31.74
C GLY A 64 -7.74 19.88 -31.27
N ALA A 65 -8.41 18.98 -30.53
CA ALA A 65 -9.66 19.34 -29.87
C ALA A 65 -9.43 20.41 -28.78
N PRO A 66 -10.28 21.45 -28.67
CA PRO A 66 -10.25 22.37 -27.55
C PRO A 66 -10.29 21.55 -26.26
N VAL A 67 -9.28 21.74 -25.39
CA VAL A 67 -9.25 21.06 -24.09
C VAL A 67 -10.58 21.39 -23.41
N PRO A 68 -11.44 20.41 -23.11
CA PRO A 68 -12.72 20.70 -22.48
C PRO A 68 -12.43 21.48 -21.19
N PRO A 69 -13.18 22.56 -20.91
CA PRO A 69 -13.00 23.31 -19.67
C PRO A 69 -13.07 22.32 -18.50
N PRO A 70 -12.26 22.55 -17.45
CA PRO A 70 -12.20 21.65 -16.31
C PRO A 70 -13.62 21.31 -15.82
N PRO A 71 -13.94 20.04 -15.54
CA PRO A 71 -15.25 19.63 -15.10
C PRO A 71 -15.72 20.54 -13.96
N HIS A 72 -16.82 21.25 -14.19
CA HIS A 72 -17.42 22.06 -13.12
C HIS A 72 -17.74 21.12 -11.95
N PRO A 73 -17.52 21.57 -10.69
CA PRO A 73 -17.83 20.73 -9.54
C PRO A 73 -19.27 20.23 -9.65
N MET A 74 -19.43 18.90 -9.73
CA MET A 74 -20.70 18.20 -9.98
C MET A 74 -21.79 18.53 -8.95
N TYR A 75 -21.43 19.14 -7.82
CA TYR A 75 -22.35 19.67 -6.81
C TYR A 75 -21.78 20.98 -6.26
N GLY A 76 -22.61 22.01 -6.16
CA GLY A 76 -22.27 23.43 -5.99
C GLY A 76 -21.63 23.86 -4.67
N THR A 77 -20.85 23.02 -4.02
CA THR A 77 -20.01 23.40 -2.88
C THR A 77 -18.60 22.89 -3.11
N MET A 78 -17.65 23.79 -3.38
CA MET A 78 -16.23 23.46 -3.37
C MET A 78 -15.90 22.80 -2.03
N PRO A 79 -15.27 21.62 -1.99
CA PRO A 79 -14.83 21.04 -0.73
C PRO A 79 -13.91 22.04 0.00
N PRO A 80 -14.00 22.13 1.34
CA PRO A 80 -13.25 23.11 2.10
C PRO A 80 -11.75 22.93 1.85
N LYS A 81 -11.11 24.01 1.38
CA LYS A 81 -9.66 24.05 1.12
C LYS A 81 -8.90 23.77 2.41
N LYS A 82 -8.06 22.73 2.40
CA LYS A 82 -7.15 22.41 3.50
C LYS A 82 -6.08 23.48 3.61
N SER A 83 -5.80 23.93 4.84
CA SER A 83 -4.80 24.98 5.09
C SER A 83 -3.37 24.43 5.03
N LYS A 84 -2.52 25.07 4.21
CA LYS A 84 -1.08 24.77 4.11
C LYS A 84 -0.38 25.00 5.45
N PHE A 85 -0.72 26.08 6.15
CA PHE A 85 -0.13 26.41 7.45
C PHE A 85 -0.45 25.38 8.52
N VAL A 86 -1.68 24.87 8.56
CA VAL A 86 -2.07 23.86 9.56
C VAL A 86 -1.35 22.54 9.31
N SER A 87 -1.31 22.07 8.05
CA SER A 87 -0.58 20.85 7.71
C SER A 87 0.91 20.98 8.06
N LEU A 88 1.53 22.11 7.71
CA LEU A 88 2.92 22.42 8.03
C LEU A 88 3.20 22.42 9.53
N PHE A 89 2.40 23.17 10.30
CA PHE A 89 2.55 23.30 11.74
C PHE A 89 2.39 21.95 12.45
N LEU A 90 1.43 21.15 11.98
CA LEU A 90 1.20 19.81 12.54
C LEU A 90 2.37 18.86 12.23
N SER A 91 2.92 18.91 11.01
CA SER A 91 4.15 18.17 10.64
C SER A 91 5.39 18.66 11.38
N PHE A 92 5.44 19.94 11.77
CA PHE A 92 6.56 20.50 12.54
C PHE A 92 6.57 19.98 13.98
N ILE A 93 5.39 19.93 14.64
CA ILE A 93 5.27 19.42 16.01
C ILE A 93 5.46 17.91 16.05
N PHE A 94 4.78 17.18 15.16
CA PHE A 94 4.81 15.73 15.14
C PHE A 94 5.06 15.21 13.71
N PRO A 95 6.22 14.58 13.44
CA PRO A 95 6.53 14.10 12.11
C PRO A 95 5.48 13.10 11.63
N GLY A 96 4.92 13.33 10.43
CA GLY A 96 3.83 12.54 9.86
C GLY A 96 2.40 13.00 10.22
N ALA A 97 2.20 13.89 11.19
CA ALA A 97 0.85 14.34 11.56
C ALA A 97 0.23 15.30 10.53
N GLY A 98 1.02 16.12 9.82
CA GLY A 98 0.50 16.98 8.75
C GLY A 98 -0.16 16.20 7.60
N HIS A 99 0.28 14.97 7.35
CA HIS A 99 -0.36 14.05 6.39
C HIS A 99 -1.69 13.52 6.91
N PHE A 100 -1.84 13.31 8.22
CA PHE A 100 -3.13 12.90 8.81
C PHE A 100 -4.19 13.98 8.68
N TYR A 101 -3.81 15.26 8.83
CA TYR A 101 -4.73 16.38 8.58
C TYR A 101 -5.30 16.40 7.15
N LEU A 102 -4.49 15.95 6.18
CA LEU A 102 -4.86 15.82 4.78
C LEU A 102 -5.61 14.52 4.45
N GLY A 103 -5.78 13.61 5.41
CA GLY A 103 -6.38 12.29 5.19
C GLY A 103 -5.40 11.24 4.62
N LEU A 104 -4.11 11.56 4.51
CA LEU A 104 -3.06 10.68 3.98
C LEU A 104 -2.45 9.82 5.09
N MET A 105 -3.28 8.96 5.71
CA MET A 105 -2.88 8.15 6.88
C MET A 105 -1.66 7.26 6.62
N GLN A 106 -1.60 6.59 5.46
CA GLN A 106 -0.48 5.69 5.16
C GLN A 106 0.85 6.44 4.99
N ARG A 107 0.83 7.64 4.38
CA ARG A 107 2.05 8.47 4.23
C ARG A 107 2.55 8.94 5.61
N GLY A 108 1.65 9.43 6.45
CA GLY A 108 2.00 9.91 7.79
C GLY A 108 2.59 8.79 8.65
N LEU A 109 1.98 7.60 8.63
CA LEU A 109 2.47 6.42 9.35
C LEU A 109 3.86 6.02 8.86
N LEU A 110 4.11 6.08 7.55
CA LEU A 110 5.40 5.73 6.97
C LEU A 110 6.51 6.66 7.46
N ILE A 111 6.27 7.97 7.47
CA ILE A 111 7.23 8.94 8.00
C ILE A 111 7.53 8.65 9.48
N MET A 112 6.50 8.33 10.27
CA MET A 112 6.68 7.94 11.67
C MET A 112 7.51 6.65 11.82
N MET A 113 7.24 5.63 11.00
CA MET A 113 8.01 4.39 11.00
C MET A 113 9.45 4.57 10.54
N MET A 114 9.70 5.44 9.56
CA MET A 114 11.04 5.74 9.05
C MET A 114 11.87 6.45 10.12
N LEU A 115 11.28 7.43 10.81
CA LEU A 115 11.90 8.10 11.96
C LEU A 115 12.16 7.12 13.11
N ALA A 116 11.19 6.26 13.44
CA ALA A 116 11.35 5.27 14.50
C ALA A 116 12.46 4.26 14.18
N LEU A 117 12.53 3.79 12.93
CA LEU A 117 13.58 2.88 12.47
C LEU A 117 14.96 3.53 12.54
N ASP A 118 15.08 4.79 12.13
CA ASP A 118 16.33 5.56 12.21
C ASP A 118 16.82 5.70 13.67
N ILE A 119 15.92 6.07 14.60
CA ILE A 119 16.24 6.16 16.03
C ILE A 119 16.66 4.79 16.60
N VAL A 120 15.89 3.73 16.30
CA VAL A 120 16.23 2.36 16.72
C VAL A 120 17.59 1.95 16.16
N ALA A 121 17.89 2.31 14.92
CA ALA A 121 19.18 2.05 14.29
C ALA A 121 20.32 2.77 15.02
N ILE A 122 20.16 4.06 15.34
CA ILE A 122 21.17 4.82 16.10
C ILE A 122 21.43 4.16 17.44
N VAL A 123 20.39 3.84 18.22
CA VAL A 123 20.52 3.20 19.54
C VAL A 123 21.19 1.84 19.41
N TYR A 124 20.80 1.03 18.42
CA TYR A 124 21.37 -0.29 18.19
C TYR A 124 22.87 -0.23 17.86
N PHE A 125 23.26 0.63 16.90
CA PHE A 125 24.66 0.76 16.48
C PHE A 125 25.56 1.44 17.53
N THR A 126 24.97 2.11 18.52
CA THR A 126 25.69 2.71 19.65
C THR A 126 25.76 1.78 20.87
N ALA A 127 24.78 0.90 21.08
CA ALA A 127 24.68 0.07 22.28
C ALA A 127 25.45 -1.27 22.22
N ILE A 128 25.85 -1.75 21.04
CA ILE A 128 26.54 -3.05 20.93
C ILE A 128 28.05 -2.84 20.97
N ASP A 129 28.64 -3.19 22.12
CA ASP A 129 30.02 -2.97 22.56
C ASP A 129 31.15 -3.59 21.70
N ALA A 130 30.88 -4.13 20.51
CA ALA A 130 31.88 -4.87 19.73
C ALA A 130 32.74 -4.02 18.78
N LYS A 131 32.29 -2.82 18.40
CA LYS A 131 33.00 -1.76 17.64
C LYS A 131 31.94 -0.77 17.19
N VAL A 132 31.84 0.38 17.85
CA VAL A 132 30.96 1.46 17.39
C VAL A 132 31.42 1.87 16.00
N ASN A 133 30.60 1.60 14.98
CA ASN A 133 30.83 2.12 13.63
C ASN A 133 30.50 3.61 13.64
N VAL A 134 31.40 4.43 14.21
CA VAL A 134 31.25 5.89 14.36
C VAL A 134 30.78 6.55 13.06
N PRO A 135 31.31 6.22 11.86
CA PRO A 135 30.81 6.81 10.62
C PRO A 135 29.34 6.50 10.31
N LEU A 136 28.86 5.29 10.66
CA LEU A 136 27.50 4.85 10.41
C LEU A 136 26.52 5.56 11.37
N VAL A 137 26.88 5.68 12.65
CA VAL A 137 26.10 6.44 13.62
C VAL A 137 25.99 7.91 13.23
N VAL A 138 27.09 8.51 12.77
CA VAL A 138 27.08 9.90 12.26
C VAL A 138 26.20 10.04 11.02
N LEU A 139 26.25 9.07 10.09
CA LEU A 139 25.40 9.05 8.91
C LEU A 139 23.90 8.97 9.27
N LEU A 140 23.52 8.09 10.21
CA LEU A 140 22.13 7.99 10.70
C LEU A 140 21.72 9.26 11.46
N GLY A 141 22.60 9.83 12.29
CA GLY A 141 22.36 11.12 12.93
C GLY A 141 22.13 12.26 11.93
N LEU A 142 22.78 12.21 10.76
CA LEU A 142 22.53 13.15 9.66
C LEU A 142 21.22 12.87 8.92
N MET A 143 20.69 11.64 8.97
CA MET A 143 19.38 11.30 8.39
C MET A 143 18.22 11.93 9.15
N LEU A 144 18.29 12.06 10.49
CA LEU A 144 17.28 12.74 11.30
C LEU A 144 16.81 14.10 10.74
N PRO A 145 17.69 15.10 10.53
CA PRO A 145 17.27 16.39 9.97
C PRO A 145 16.80 16.25 8.51
N VAL A 146 17.36 15.33 7.71
CA VAL A 146 16.92 15.08 6.33
C VAL A 146 15.48 14.56 6.30
N ILE A 147 15.16 13.57 7.13
CA ILE A 147 13.81 13.00 7.28
C ILE A 147 12.83 14.08 7.78
N TYR A 148 13.27 14.92 8.71
CA TYR A 148 12.45 15.99 9.25
C TYR A 148 12.07 17.04 8.19
N PHE A 149 13.06 17.53 7.42
CA PHE A 149 12.79 18.45 6.32
C PHE A 149 11.96 17.78 5.23
N PHE A 150 12.23 16.52 4.90
CA PHE A 150 11.42 15.76 3.95
C PHE A 150 9.95 15.72 4.38
N ASN A 151 9.66 15.39 5.64
CA ASN A 151 8.30 15.42 6.20
C ASN A 151 7.62 16.78 6.00
N LEU A 152 8.35 17.88 6.23
CA LEU A 152 7.84 19.23 6.12
C LEU A 152 7.52 19.62 4.66
N PHE A 153 8.45 19.37 3.74
CA PHE A 153 8.27 19.63 2.32
C PHE A 153 7.19 18.74 1.69
N ASP A 154 7.15 17.47 2.07
CA ASP A 154 6.18 16.51 1.55
C ASP A 154 4.76 16.90 1.97
N ALA A 155 4.54 17.27 3.24
CA ALA A 155 3.24 17.75 3.74
C ALA A 155 2.76 19.01 2.98
N LEU A 156 3.66 19.95 2.68
CA LEU A 156 3.35 21.15 1.89
C LEU A 156 2.90 20.80 0.46
N GLN A 157 3.67 19.95 -0.24
CA GLN A 157 3.37 19.55 -1.62
C GLN A 157 2.05 18.77 -1.70
N TYR A 158 1.81 17.88 -0.73
CA TYR A 158 0.57 17.11 -0.67
C TYR A 158 -0.66 17.97 -0.36
N THR A 159 -0.51 19.05 0.41
CA THR A 159 -1.62 19.97 0.64
C THR A 159 -2.12 20.59 -0.67
N GLU A 160 -1.21 20.96 -1.56
CA GLU A 160 -1.56 21.52 -2.87
C GLU A 160 -2.22 20.48 -3.77
N ARG A 161 -1.67 19.26 -3.82
CA ARG A 161 -2.25 18.16 -4.58
C ARG A 161 -3.65 17.82 -4.12
N VAL A 162 -3.86 17.64 -2.81
CA VAL A 162 -5.18 17.31 -2.24
C VAL A 162 -6.19 18.42 -2.52
N ASN A 163 -5.79 19.69 -2.39
CA ASN A 163 -6.68 20.81 -2.70
C ASN A 163 -7.02 20.90 -4.19
N HIS A 164 -6.03 20.70 -5.09
CA HIS A 164 -6.25 20.67 -6.53
C HIS A 164 -7.21 19.53 -6.92
N GLN A 165 -7.00 18.36 -6.31
CA GLN A 165 -7.80 17.16 -6.56
C GLN A 165 -9.25 17.30 -6.07
N ALA A 166 -9.43 17.99 -4.93
CA ALA A 166 -10.74 18.34 -4.40
C ALA A 166 -11.46 19.40 -5.27
N MET A 167 -10.72 20.28 -5.93
CA MET A 167 -11.27 21.37 -6.75
C MET A 167 -11.67 20.95 -8.17
N TYR A 168 -10.85 20.13 -8.83
CA TYR A 168 -11.01 19.78 -10.25
C TYR A 168 -11.64 18.39 -10.47
N GLY A 169 -12.03 17.70 -9.40
CA GLY A 169 -12.75 16.42 -9.49
C GLY A 169 -11.93 15.34 -10.18
N GLY A 170 -10.83 14.92 -9.55
CA GLY A 170 -10.04 13.77 -9.99
C GLY A 170 -9.84 12.81 -8.84
N PHE A 171 -10.78 11.89 -8.59
CA PHE A 171 -10.53 10.78 -7.65
C PHE A 171 -9.57 9.77 -8.30
N GLU A 172 -8.31 10.16 -8.51
CA GLU A 172 -7.23 9.19 -8.57
C GLU A 172 -6.99 8.75 -7.13
N PRO A 173 -7.46 7.55 -6.71
CA PRO A 173 -7.02 7.01 -5.43
C PRO A 173 -5.50 7.03 -5.48
N VAL A 174 -4.85 7.68 -4.50
CA VAL A 174 -3.39 7.64 -4.39
C VAL A 174 -3.04 6.19 -4.08
N ARG A 175 -2.94 5.38 -5.14
CA ARG A 175 -2.71 3.95 -5.09
C ARG A 175 -1.23 3.80 -4.82
N GLN A 176 -0.89 3.86 -3.54
CA GLN A 176 0.44 3.46 -3.11
C GLN A 176 0.57 1.97 -3.43
N GLY A 177 1.44 1.66 -4.40
CA GLY A 177 1.77 0.27 -4.67
C GLY A 177 2.35 -0.40 -3.42
N PRO A 178 2.25 -1.73 -3.30
CA PRO A 178 2.84 -2.49 -2.18
C PRO A 178 4.35 -2.27 -2.06
N LEU A 179 4.97 -1.74 -3.12
CA LEU A 179 6.38 -1.37 -3.21
C LEU A 179 6.86 -0.50 -2.05
N LEU A 180 6.04 0.41 -1.52
CA LEU A 180 6.46 1.29 -0.41
C LEU A 180 6.58 0.50 0.91
N GLY A 181 5.61 -0.35 1.21
CA GLY A 181 5.69 -1.27 2.35
C GLY A 181 6.78 -2.32 2.16
N LEU A 182 6.96 -2.84 0.94
CA LEU A 182 8.01 -3.78 0.60
C LEU A 182 9.41 -3.15 0.72
N LEU A 183 9.59 -1.89 0.33
CA LEU A 183 10.86 -1.17 0.47
C LEU A 183 11.20 -0.96 1.94
N LEU A 184 10.21 -0.61 2.76
CA LEU A 184 10.40 -0.47 4.21
C LEU A 184 10.69 -1.82 4.88
N LEU A 185 9.99 -2.88 4.47
CA LEU A 185 10.25 -4.25 4.89
C LEU A 185 11.67 -4.66 4.48
N PHE A 186 12.06 -4.41 3.23
CA PHE A 186 13.39 -4.73 2.73
C PHE A 186 14.48 -3.93 3.43
N CYS A 187 14.23 -2.64 3.73
CA CYS A 187 15.15 -1.80 4.48
C CYS A 187 15.31 -2.30 5.93
N GLY A 188 14.22 -2.62 6.62
CA GLY A 188 14.25 -3.19 7.96
C GLY A 188 14.87 -4.59 8.00
N VAL A 189 14.54 -5.45 7.04
CA VAL A 189 15.16 -6.78 6.89
C VAL A 189 16.63 -6.67 6.53
N ALA A 190 17.02 -5.77 5.64
CA ALA A 190 18.43 -5.53 5.32
C ALA A 190 19.18 -5.00 6.54
N MET A 191 18.59 -4.09 7.31
CA MET A 191 19.16 -3.61 8.57
C MET A 191 19.32 -4.76 9.58
N LEU A 192 18.33 -5.65 9.70
CA LEU A 192 18.39 -6.86 10.55
C LEU A 192 19.43 -7.86 10.02
N LEU A 193 19.55 -8.02 8.71
CA LEU A 193 20.51 -8.91 8.07
C LEU A 193 21.95 -8.41 8.27
N LEU A 194 22.17 -7.10 8.19
CA LEU A 194 23.45 -6.46 8.51
C LEU A 194 23.77 -6.55 10.02
N THR A 195 22.74 -6.52 10.85
CA THR A 195 22.79 -6.67 12.32
C THR A 195 23.22 -8.07 12.77
N VAL A 196 22.79 -9.13 12.07
CA VAL A 196 23.10 -10.52 12.43
C VAL A 196 24.56 -10.89 12.13
N ASP A 197 25.31 -10.01 11.47
CA ASP A 197 26.71 -10.26 11.11
C ASP A 197 26.94 -11.64 10.45
N PRO A 198 26.17 -11.98 9.39
CA PRO A 198 26.13 -13.33 8.87
C PRO A 198 27.51 -13.77 8.38
N VAL A 199 27.91 -14.98 8.80
CA VAL A 199 29.25 -15.54 8.57
C VAL A 199 29.65 -15.52 7.08
N TRP A 200 28.68 -15.82 6.20
CA TRP A 200 28.87 -15.76 4.74
C TRP A 200 29.19 -14.34 4.24
N LEU A 201 28.53 -13.31 4.79
CA LEU A 201 28.71 -11.91 4.36
C LEU A 201 30.07 -11.40 4.81
N ARG A 202 30.50 -11.74 6.03
CA ARG A 202 31.85 -11.45 6.53
C ARG A 202 32.92 -12.14 5.67
N TRP A 203 32.72 -13.41 5.33
CA TRP A 203 33.63 -14.14 4.44
C TRP A 203 33.70 -13.48 3.05
N PHE A 204 32.56 -13.09 2.47
CA PHE A 204 32.51 -12.38 1.20
C PHE A 204 33.23 -11.02 1.25
N PHE A 205 32.96 -10.16 2.22
CA PHE A 205 33.65 -8.86 2.29
C PHE A 205 35.15 -8.98 2.57
N THR A 206 35.56 -9.98 3.35
CA THR A 206 36.98 -10.19 3.69
C THR A 206 37.78 -10.78 2.53
N TYR A 207 37.19 -11.72 1.77
CA TYR A 207 37.86 -12.38 0.65
C TYR A 207 37.59 -11.74 -0.71
N ALA A 208 36.46 -11.06 -0.91
CA ALA A 208 36.08 -10.45 -2.18
C ALA A 208 36.15 -8.91 -2.17
N GLY A 209 36.08 -8.25 -1.01
CA GLY A 209 35.99 -6.79 -0.93
C GLY A 209 37.22 -6.06 -1.48
N SER A 210 38.42 -6.50 -1.11
CA SER A 210 39.69 -5.89 -1.58
C SER A 210 39.93 -6.16 -3.06
N TYR A 211 39.72 -7.39 -3.53
CA TYR A 211 39.94 -7.76 -4.93
C TYR A 211 38.87 -7.20 -5.87
N ALA A 212 37.60 -7.14 -5.45
CA ALA A 212 36.53 -6.57 -6.26
C ALA A 212 36.71 -5.06 -6.45
N GLY A 213 37.05 -4.33 -5.37
CA GLY A 213 37.38 -2.92 -5.45
C GLY A 213 38.57 -2.64 -6.39
N ALA A 214 39.64 -3.41 -6.24
CA ALA A 214 40.82 -3.30 -7.10
C ALA A 214 40.50 -3.61 -8.58
N ALA A 215 39.75 -4.69 -8.86
CA ALA A 215 39.37 -5.06 -10.22
C ALA A 215 38.50 -3.99 -10.90
N LEU A 216 37.57 -3.39 -10.15
CA LEU A 216 36.69 -2.32 -10.65
C LEU A 216 37.50 -1.04 -10.94
N LEU A 217 38.46 -0.70 -10.09
CA LEU A 217 39.30 0.48 -10.25
C LEU A 217 40.30 0.31 -11.42
N ILE A 218 40.90 -0.86 -11.55
CA ILE A 218 41.76 -1.22 -12.69
C ILE A 218 40.95 -1.23 -14.00
N GLY A 219 39.80 -1.91 -14.02
CA GLY A 219 38.94 -1.98 -15.21
C GLY A 219 38.39 -0.62 -15.61
N GLY A 220 37.92 0.17 -14.65
CA GLY A 220 37.44 1.54 -14.87
C GLY A 220 38.55 2.46 -15.38
N GLY A 221 39.77 2.35 -14.83
CA GLY A 221 40.94 3.10 -15.29
C GLY A 221 41.32 2.77 -16.74
N ILE A 222 41.36 1.48 -17.08
CA ILE A 222 41.62 1.01 -18.45
C ILE A 222 40.53 1.50 -19.41
N PHE A 223 39.26 1.40 -19.03
CA PHE A 223 38.14 1.86 -19.85
C PHE A 223 38.20 3.37 -20.11
N LEU A 224 38.53 4.17 -19.09
CA LEU A 224 38.65 5.61 -19.21
C LEU A 224 39.82 6.02 -20.11
N LEU A 225 40.97 5.33 -20.02
CA LEU A 225 42.12 5.53 -20.92
C LEU A 225 41.79 5.18 -22.40
N ILE A 226 41.05 4.10 -22.62
CA ILE A 226 40.62 3.70 -23.96
C ILE A 226 39.60 4.68 -24.54
N LYS A 227 38.68 5.20 -23.70
CA LYS A 227 37.69 6.19 -24.12
C LYS A 227 38.33 7.53 -24.48
N GLU A 228 39.30 8.00 -23.70
CA GLU A 228 40.02 9.25 -23.95
C GLU A 228 40.93 9.16 -25.19
N SER A 229 41.64 8.04 -25.38
CA SER A 229 42.49 7.83 -26.57
C SER A 229 41.70 7.77 -27.89
N ARG A 230 40.44 7.30 -27.85
CA ARG A 230 39.52 7.31 -29.00
C ARG A 230 38.92 8.68 -29.32
N LYS A 231 38.92 9.63 -28.37
CA LYS A 231 38.35 10.97 -28.56
C LYS A 231 39.39 11.97 -29.08
N ARG A 232 40.69 11.67 -28.93
CA ARG A 232 41.81 12.52 -29.40
C ARG A 232 42.39 12.12 -30.76
N ARG A 233 41.90 11.02 -31.36
CA ARG A 233 42.12 10.67 -32.77
C ARG A 233 40.89 11.07 -33.56
#